data_AF-A0A1G0L4Y1-F1
#
_entry.id   AF-A0A1G0L4Y1-F1
#
_cell.length_a   1.000
_cell.length_b   1.000
_cell.length_c   1.000
_cell.angle_alpha   90.00
_cell.angle_beta   90.00
_cell.angle_gamma   90.00
#
_symmetry.space_group_name_H-M   'P 1'
#
loop_
_entity.id
_entity.type
_entity.pdbx_description
1 polymer ?
#
loop_
_entity_poly.entity_id
_entity_poly.type
_entity_poly.pdbx_seq_one_letter_code
_entity_poly.pdbx_strand_id
1 'polypeptide(L)'
;MPITAKLSRQFYEKLGDEVTNELVTWLNAVDESYRAEFRDLFGANFGQVRAEMAALRSELRADMALLRSELRGEMDSLRAELRGEMDSLRAEVRGEMVSVHAELAALDHSVEKRLAAQKTELLFWMFLFWIGTVGALLLKTGV
;
A
#
# COMPACT_ATOMS: atom_id res chain seq x y z
N MET A 1 7.45 -59.30 -1.34
CA MET A 1 7.55 -60.77 -1.45
C MET A 1 7.68 -61.12 -2.92
N PRO A 2 8.74 -61.80 -3.35
CA PRO A 2 8.85 -62.28 -4.73
C PRO A 2 7.76 -63.33 -4.97
N ILE A 3 7.04 -63.21 -6.08
CA ILE A 3 6.05 -64.22 -6.49
C ILE A 3 6.77 -65.11 -7.48
N THR A 4 7.23 -66.28 -7.03
CA THR A 4 7.85 -67.23 -7.94
C THR A 4 6.74 -67.86 -8.79
N ALA A 5 6.77 -67.64 -10.10
CA ALA A 5 5.91 -68.34 -11.04
C ALA A 5 6.16 -69.85 -10.91
N LYS A 6 5.09 -70.63 -10.74
CA LYS A 6 5.13 -72.09 -10.71
C LYS A 6 4.07 -72.61 -11.67
N LEU A 7 4.44 -73.61 -12.47
CA LEU A 7 3.54 -74.27 -13.41
C LEU A 7 2.97 -75.55 -12.80
N SER A 8 1.82 -75.99 -13.30
CA SER A 8 1.13 -77.17 -12.77
C SER A 8 1.84 -78.47 -13.19
N ARG A 9 1.69 -79.53 -12.39
CA ARG A 9 2.31 -80.83 -12.69
C ARG A 9 1.89 -81.44 -14.04
N GLN A 10 0.64 -81.18 -14.46
CA GLN A 10 0.16 -81.57 -15.79
C GLN A 10 0.93 -80.90 -16.93
N PHE A 11 1.53 -79.74 -16.69
CA PHE A 11 2.34 -79.02 -17.67
C PHE A 11 3.71 -79.70 -17.83
N TYR A 12 4.34 -80.06 -16.72
CA TYR A 12 5.59 -80.85 -16.68
C TYR A 12 5.43 -82.21 -17.37
N GLU A 13 4.33 -82.92 -17.12
CA GLU A 13 4.05 -84.23 -17.74
C GLU A 13 3.84 -84.14 -19.27
N LYS A 14 3.31 -83.02 -19.78
CA LYS A 14 3.01 -82.86 -21.21
C LYS A 14 4.17 -82.28 -22.02
N LEU A 15 4.96 -81.38 -21.44
CA LEU A 15 6.02 -80.63 -22.14
C LEU A 15 7.44 -81.08 -21.75
N GLY A 16 7.56 -81.90 -20.70
CA GLY A 16 8.84 -82.33 -20.15
C GLY A 16 9.42 -81.32 -19.16
N ASP A 17 10.26 -81.84 -18.25
CA ASP A 17 10.82 -81.07 -17.14
C ASP A 17 11.78 -79.97 -17.60
N GLU A 18 12.56 -80.23 -18.66
CA GLU A 18 13.56 -79.32 -19.20
C GLU A 18 12.92 -78.05 -19.76
N VAL A 19 12.01 -78.20 -20.72
CA VAL A 19 11.29 -77.08 -21.36
C VAL A 19 10.45 -76.30 -20.34
N THR A 20 9.82 -76.99 -19.39
CA THR A 20 9.00 -76.34 -18.37
C THR A 20 9.86 -75.50 -17.40
N ASN A 21 11.05 -75.98 -17.02
CA ASN A 21 11.96 -75.23 -16.16
C ASN A 21 12.55 -73.99 -16.86
N GLU A 22 12.87 -74.09 -18.15
CA GLU A 22 13.29 -72.92 -18.92
C GLU A 22 12.22 -71.84 -18.95
N LEU A 23 10.96 -72.23 -19.21
CA LEU A 23 9.83 -71.29 -19.23
C LEU A 23 9.61 -70.62 -17.87
N VAL A 24 9.67 -71.39 -16.78
CA VAL A 24 9.57 -70.84 -15.41
C VAL A 24 10.71 -69.88 -15.12
N THR A 25 11.94 -70.22 -15.52
CA THR A 25 13.12 -69.36 -15.32
C THR A 25 12.96 -68.04 -16.07
N TRP A 26 12.54 -68.10 -17.34
CA TRP A 26 12.25 -66.92 -18.15
C TRP A 26 11.13 -66.07 -17.55
N LEU A 27 10.00 -66.67 -17.14
CA LEU A 27 8.89 -65.95 -16.51
C LEU A 27 9.31 -65.21 -15.24
N ASN A 28 10.10 -65.85 -14.39
CA ASN A 28 10.62 -65.23 -13.17
C ASN A 28 11.61 -64.10 -13.47
N ALA A 29 12.45 -64.25 -14.50
CA ALA A 29 13.37 -63.19 -14.94
C ALA A 29 12.62 -61.97 -15.50
N VAL A 30 11.55 -62.20 -16.25
CA VAL A 30 10.68 -61.13 -16.78
C VAL A 30 9.93 -60.42 -15.65
N ASP A 31 9.38 -61.14 -14.65
CA ASP A 31 8.73 -60.53 -13.47
C ASP A 31 9.70 -59.63 -12.70
N GLU A 32 10.91 -60.12 -12.43
CA GLU A 32 11.92 -59.33 -11.70
C GLU A 32 12.33 -58.08 -12.48
N SER A 33 12.55 -58.19 -13.80
CA SER A 33 12.87 -57.05 -14.67
C SER A 33 11.77 -55.99 -14.63
N TYR A 34 10.51 -56.39 -14.80
CA TYR A 34 9.37 -55.47 -14.76
C TYR A 34 9.22 -54.78 -13.40
N ARG A 35 9.45 -55.51 -12.31
CA ARG A 35 9.37 -54.96 -10.95
C ARG A 35 10.51 -53.99 -10.65
N ALA A 36 11.70 -54.27 -11.17
CA ALA A 36 12.83 -53.36 -11.09
C ALA A 36 12.53 -52.06 -11.83
N GLU A 37 12.14 -52.15 -13.11
CA GLU A 37 11.75 -50.99 -13.92
C GLU A 37 10.61 -50.18 -13.28
N PHE A 38 9.58 -50.87 -12.78
CA PHE A 38 8.49 -50.21 -12.07
C PHE A 38 8.97 -49.49 -10.82
N ARG A 39 9.81 -50.14 -9.99
CA ARG A 39 10.36 -49.52 -8.77
C ARG A 39 11.19 -48.29 -9.10
N ASP A 40 11.99 -48.35 -10.15
CA ASP A 40 12.85 -47.26 -10.57
C ASP A 40 12.04 -46.09 -11.12
N LEU A 41 11.07 -46.35 -12.00
CA LEU A 41 10.15 -45.34 -12.53
C LEU A 41 9.33 -44.67 -11.41
N PHE A 42 8.77 -45.45 -10.49
CA PHE A 42 8.02 -44.89 -9.36
C PHE A 42 8.93 -44.14 -8.40
N GLY A 43 10.13 -44.65 -8.11
CA GLY A 43 11.12 -43.98 -7.28
C GLY A 43 11.52 -42.63 -7.86
N ALA A 44 11.80 -42.57 -9.17
CA ALA A 44 12.12 -41.35 -9.87
C ALA A 44 10.95 -40.35 -9.87
N ASN A 45 9.74 -40.80 -10.22
CA ASN A 45 8.55 -39.95 -10.23
C ASN A 45 8.23 -39.38 -8.84
N PHE A 46 8.25 -40.20 -7.79
CA PHE A 46 8.03 -39.72 -6.43
C PHE A 46 9.14 -38.77 -5.95
N GLY A 47 10.38 -39.02 -6.37
CA GLY A 47 11.51 -38.11 -6.12
C GLY A 47 11.27 -36.74 -6.76
N GLN A 48 10.86 -36.73 -8.04
CA GLN A 48 10.54 -35.51 -8.78
C GLN A 48 9.38 -34.74 -8.14
N VAL A 49 8.24 -35.39 -7.88
CA VAL A 49 7.08 -34.75 -7.24
C VAL A 49 7.46 -34.15 -5.88
N ARG A 50 8.28 -34.84 -5.09
CA ARG A 50 8.76 -34.31 -3.81
C ARG A 50 9.65 -33.08 -3.99
N ALA A 51 10.52 -33.08 -5.00
CA ALA A 51 11.35 -31.94 -5.33
C ALA A 51 10.52 -30.73 -5.79
N GLU A 52 9.54 -30.95 -6.66
CA GLU A 52 8.61 -29.91 -7.12
C GLU A 52 7.78 -29.33 -5.97
N MET A 53 7.24 -30.17 -5.08
CA MET A 53 6.56 -29.70 -3.86
C MET A 53 7.47 -28.89 -2.93
N ALA A 54 8.74 -29.27 -2.80
CA ALA A 54 9.70 -28.53 -2.00
C ALA A 54 10.02 -27.17 -2.64
N ALA A 55 10.18 -27.12 -3.97
CA ALA A 55 10.41 -25.89 -4.73
C ALA A 55 9.21 -24.94 -4.61
N LEU A 56 7.99 -25.41 -4.88
CA LEU A 56 6.76 -24.62 -4.73
C LEU A 56 6.58 -24.06 -3.32
N ARG A 57 6.89 -24.87 -2.29
CA ARG A 57 6.83 -24.41 -0.89
C ARG A 57 7.87 -23.33 -0.60
N SER A 58 9.04 -23.40 -1.23
CA SER A 58 10.08 -22.39 -1.10
C SER A 58 9.68 -21.10 -1.79
N GLU A 59 9.18 -21.18 -3.02
CA GLU A 59 8.66 -20.04 -3.80
C GLU A 59 7.55 -19.33 -3.04
N LEU A 60 6.53 -20.07 -2.57
CA LEU A 60 5.43 -19.48 -1.81
C LEU A 60 5.91 -18.77 -0.53
N ARG A 61 6.95 -19.28 0.13
CA ARG A 61 7.54 -18.60 1.30
C ARG A 61 8.28 -17.33 0.90
N ALA A 62 9.00 -17.34 -0.21
CA ALA A 62 9.68 -16.16 -0.74
C ALA A 62 8.66 -15.08 -1.12
N ASP A 63 7.61 -15.45 -1.86
CA ASP A 63 6.54 -14.54 -2.28
C ASP A 63 5.82 -13.92 -1.07
N MET A 64 5.50 -14.74 -0.06
CA MET A 64 4.90 -14.25 1.18
C MET A 64 5.81 -13.28 1.95
N ALA A 65 7.14 -13.49 1.91
CA ALA A 65 8.09 -12.59 2.53
C ALA A 65 8.21 -11.26 1.76
N LEU A 66 8.22 -11.33 0.42
CA LEU A 66 8.23 -10.16 -0.45
C LEU A 66 6.97 -9.31 -0.26
N LEU A 67 5.79 -9.93 -0.37
CA LEU A 67 4.50 -9.24 -0.18
C LEU A 67 4.42 -8.56 1.20
N ARG A 68 4.90 -9.22 2.25
CA ARG A 68 4.94 -8.64 3.60
C ARG A 68 5.88 -7.43 3.67
N SER A 69 7.01 -7.47 2.97
CA SER A 69 7.96 -6.37 2.89
C SER A 69 7.37 -5.18 2.13
N GLU A 70 6.74 -5.44 0.98
CA GLU A 70 6.07 -4.44 0.15
C GLU A 70 4.96 -3.73 0.93
N LEU A 71 4.03 -4.48 1.53
CA LEU A 71 2.96 -3.91 2.35
C LEU A 71 3.48 -3.05 3.50
N ARG A 72 4.61 -3.44 4.11
CA ARG A 72 5.24 -2.62 5.15
C ARG A 72 5.81 -1.33 4.59
N GLY A 73 6.50 -1.41 3.45
CA GLY A 73 7.03 -0.24 2.75
C GLY A 73 5.94 0.74 2.33
N GLU A 74 4.85 0.25 1.74
CA GLU A 74 3.69 1.06 1.37
C GLU A 74 3.05 1.75 2.57
N MET A 75 2.88 1.03 3.69
CA MET A 75 2.34 1.61 4.93
C MET A 75 3.24 2.71 5.52
N ASP A 76 4.56 2.53 5.46
CA ASP A 76 5.50 3.55 5.95
C ASP A 76 5.54 4.77 5.00
N SER A 77 5.43 4.55 3.69
CA SER A 77 5.29 5.62 2.69
C SER A 77 4.01 6.43 2.91
N LEU A 78 2.86 5.78 3.04
CA LEU A 78 1.56 6.42 3.28
C LEU A 78 1.59 7.26 4.56
N ARG A 79 2.23 6.76 5.63
CA ARG A 79 2.39 7.51 6.88
C ARG A 79 3.25 8.75 6.71
N ALA A 80 4.33 8.66 5.93
CA ALA A 80 5.20 9.80 5.65
C ALA A 80 4.46 10.86 4.83
N GLU A 81 3.70 10.44 3.82
CA GLU A 81 2.87 11.31 2.98
C GLU A 81 1.80 12.05 3.81
N LEU A 82 0.99 11.32 4.60
CA LEU A 82 -0.02 11.92 5.48
C LEU A 82 0.60 12.91 6.47
N ARG A 83 1.78 12.63 7.01
CA ARG A 83 2.48 13.55 7.90
C ARG A 83 2.93 14.80 7.17
N GLY A 84 3.45 14.66 5.96
CA GLY A 84 3.81 15.78 5.08
C GLY A 84 2.62 16.66 4.75
N GLU A 85 1.48 16.06 4.38
CA GLU A 85 0.24 16.79 4.10
C GLU A 85 -0.27 17.54 5.34
N MET A 86 -0.24 16.92 6.52
CA MET A 86 -0.62 17.59 7.77
C MET A 86 0.30 18.78 8.10
N ASP A 87 1.61 18.64 7.91
CA ASP A 87 2.57 19.72 8.15
C ASP A 87 2.36 20.86 7.14
N SER A 88 2.08 20.54 5.87
CA SER A 88 1.73 21.51 4.82
C SER A 88 0.46 22.29 5.16
N LEU A 89 -0.63 21.58 5.49
CA LEU A 89 -1.91 22.20 5.86
C LEU A 89 -1.74 23.10 7.10
N ARG A 90 -0.94 22.67 8.07
CA ARG A 90 -0.65 23.48 9.26
C ARG A 90 0.11 24.75 8.92
N ALA A 91 1.04 24.69 7.98
CA ALA A 91 1.78 25.86 7.51
C ALA A 91 0.86 26.82 6.77
N GLU A 92 -0.02 26.31 5.90
CA GLU A 92 -1.02 27.08 5.17
C GLU A 92 -1.96 27.83 6.11
N VAL A 93 -2.59 27.14 7.07
CA VAL A 93 -3.48 27.77 8.06
C VAL A 93 -2.77 28.85 8.88
N ARG A 94 -1.51 28.63 9.24
CA ARG A 94 -0.70 29.67 9.92
C ARG A 94 -0.45 30.87 9.02
N GLY A 95 -0.14 30.64 7.75
CA GLY A 95 0.03 31.68 6.75
C GLY A 95 -1.24 32.52 6.57
N GLU A 96 -2.39 31.85 6.41
CA GLU A 96 -3.69 32.51 6.31
C GLU A 96 -4.01 33.33 7.57
N MET A 97 -3.78 32.78 8.76
CA MET A 97 -3.97 33.55 10.00
C MET A 97 -3.12 34.82 10.05
N VAL A 98 -1.85 34.74 9.64
CA VAL A 98 -0.97 35.92 9.58
C VAL A 98 -1.49 36.94 8.56
N SER A 99 -1.93 36.48 7.38
CA SER A 99 -2.53 37.34 6.35
C SER A 99 -3.77 38.07 6.88
N VAL A 100 -4.69 37.34 7.52
CA VAL A 100 -5.91 37.91 8.11
C VAL A 100 -5.57 38.93 9.20
N HIS A 101 -4.59 38.67 10.07
CA HIS A 101 -4.17 39.65 11.08
C HIS A 101 -3.60 40.92 10.44
N ALA A 102 -2.81 40.78 9.38
CA ALA A 102 -2.26 41.92 8.65
C ALA A 102 -3.36 42.75 7.96
N GLU A 103 -4.35 42.09 7.35
CA GLU A 103 -5.50 42.75 6.74
C GLU A 103 -6.36 43.49 7.78
N LEU A 104 -6.61 42.89 8.95
CA LEU A 104 -7.33 43.53 10.04
C LEU A 104 -6.60 44.76 10.58
N ALA A 105 -5.27 44.68 10.77
CA ALA A 105 -4.47 45.83 11.20
C ALA A 105 -4.48 46.96 10.16
N ALA A 106 -4.42 46.61 8.87
CA ALA A 106 -4.51 47.59 7.79
C ALA A 106 -5.90 48.26 7.75
N LEU A 107 -6.97 47.49 7.97
CA LEU A 107 -8.33 48.00 8.04
C LEU A 107 -8.51 48.95 9.23
N ASP A 108 -8.03 48.58 10.41
CA ASP A 108 -8.09 49.39 11.63
C ASP A 108 -7.43 50.77 11.42
N HIS A 109 -6.21 50.78 10.90
CA HIS A 109 -5.50 52.03 10.58
C HIS A 109 -6.20 52.86 9.49
N SER A 110 -6.87 52.21 8.53
CA SER A 110 -7.70 52.90 7.52
C SER A 110 -8.92 53.57 8.16
N VAL A 111 -9.58 52.90 9.11
CA VAL A 111 -10.70 53.44 9.88
C VAL A 111 -10.25 54.64 10.73
N GLU A 112 -9.15 54.51 11.46
CA GLU A 112 -8.59 55.62 12.26
C GLU A 112 -8.30 56.86 11.40
N LYS A 113 -7.66 56.66 10.23
CA LYS A 113 -7.39 57.74 9.28
C LYS A 113 -8.67 58.43 8.80
N ARG A 114 -9.70 57.66 8.44
CA ARG A 114 -11.00 58.20 8.00
C ARG A 114 -11.68 59.00 9.11
N LEU A 115 -11.67 58.48 10.34
CA LEU A 115 -12.22 59.18 11.49
C LEU A 115 -11.47 60.49 11.80
N ALA A 116 -10.14 60.48 11.72
CA ALA A 116 -9.33 61.69 11.91
C ALA A 116 -9.62 62.73 10.82
N ALA A 117 -9.74 62.31 9.56
CA ALA A 117 -10.11 63.18 8.46
C ALA A 117 -11.51 63.79 8.66
N GLN A 118 -12.51 62.98 8.98
CA GLN A 118 -13.88 63.44 9.25
C GLN A 118 -13.94 64.39 10.44
N LYS A 119 -13.22 64.10 11.54
CA LYS A 119 -13.14 65.00 12.71
C LYS A 119 -12.56 66.35 12.33
N THR A 120 -11.49 66.37 11.52
CA THR A 120 -10.84 67.60 11.05
C THR A 120 -11.80 68.42 10.20
N GLU A 121 -12.51 67.77 9.28
CA GLU A 121 -13.52 68.40 8.43
C GLU A 121 -14.68 68.97 9.25
N LEU A 122 -15.19 68.23 10.23
CA LEU A 122 -16.24 68.70 11.15
C LEU A 122 -15.78 69.92 11.96
N LEU A 123 -14.55 69.91 12.49
CA LEU A 123 -14.00 71.05 13.21
C LEU A 123 -13.91 72.28 12.31
N PHE A 124 -13.42 72.12 11.08
CA PHE A 124 -13.34 73.21 10.10
C PHE A 124 -14.70 73.85 9.85
N TRP A 125 -15.73 73.03 9.57
CA TRP A 125 -17.09 73.52 9.36
C TRP A 125 -17.70 74.14 10.61
N MET A 126 -17.43 73.58 11.79
CA MET A 126 -17.89 74.13 13.06
C MET A 126 -17.30 75.54 13.28
N PHE A 127 -16.00 75.74 13.07
CA PHE A 127 -15.38 77.07 13.17
C PHE A 127 -15.94 78.05 12.15
N LEU A 128 -16.11 77.64 10.90
CA LEU A 128 -16.68 78.49 9.86
C LEU A 128 -18.10 78.95 10.23
N PHE A 129 -18.92 78.02 10.74
CA PHE A 129 -20.26 78.30 11.24
C PHE A 129 -20.26 79.28 12.43
N TRP A 130 -19.38 79.07 13.42
CA TRP A 130 -19.26 79.95 14.59
C TRP A 130 -18.84 81.36 14.19
N ILE A 131 -17.86 81.51 13.29
CA ILE A 131 -17.43 82.83 12.79
C ILE A 131 -18.60 83.56 12.12
N GLY A 132 -19.37 82.87 11.28
CA GLY A 132 -20.56 83.45 10.65
C GLY A 132 -21.63 83.89 11.66
N THR A 133 -21.89 83.06 12.67
CA THR A 133 -22.91 83.33 13.71
C THR A 133 -22.51 84.50 14.61
N VAL A 134 -21.24 84.56 15.04
CA VAL A 134 -20.71 85.68 15.83
C VAL A 134 -20.73 86.97 15.02
N GLY A 135 -20.30 86.93 13.74
CA GLY A 135 -20.36 88.08 12.85
C GLY A 135 -21.77 88.65 12.68
N ALA A 136 -22.77 87.79 12.51
CA ALA A 136 -24.18 88.20 12.40
C ALA A 136 -24.72 88.83 13.70
N LEU A 137 -24.34 88.30 14.86
CA LEU A 137 -24.74 88.84 16.17
C LEU A 137 -24.11 90.21 16.44
N LEU A 138 -22.82 90.40 16.11
CA LEU A 138 -22.15 91.70 16.23
C LEU A 138 -22.82 92.76 15.35
N LEU A 139 -23.16 92.41 14.11
CA LEU A 139 -23.86 93.31 13.19
C LEU A 139 -25.25 93.72 13.68
N LYS A 140 -25.92 92.85 14.43
CA LYS A 140 -27.26 93.10 15.01
C LYS A 140 -27.24 93.89 16.31
N THR A 141 -26.14 93.83 17.08
CA THR A 141 -26.04 94.45 18.41
C THR A 141 -25.45 95.87 18.41
N GLY A 142 -25.01 96.39 17.26
CA GLY A 142 -24.81 97.82 17.06
C GLY A 142 -23.77 98.47 17.98
N VAL A 143 -22.53 97.97 17.90
CA VAL A 143 -21.32 98.79 18.05
C VAL A 143 -20.70 98.94 16.67
#